data_AF-A0A7Y4YGU3-F1
#
_entry.id   AF-A0A7Y4YGU3-F1
#
_cell.length_a   1.000
_cell.length_b   1.000
_cell.length_c   1.000
_cell.angle_alpha   90.00
_cell.angle_beta   90.00
_cell.angle_gamma   90.00
#
_symmetry.space_group_name_H-M   'P 1'
#
loop_
_entity.id
_entity.type
_entity.pdbx_description
1 polymer ?
#
loop_
_entity_poly.entity_id
_entity_poly.type
_entity_poly.pdbx_seq_one_letter_code
_entity_poly.pdbx_strand_id
1 'polypeptide(L)'
;MNYTITTRQTKTGTAFDLYVRWKGKRYRPLLGYNLTQEQVDQAAIAMIAKIQQGEPSAVSPRSTSPIFTDFLPLYWQTMHVKKRFDLARPESIIDTHLTPRFGERRLDSLT
;
A
#
# COMPACT_ATOMS: atom_id res chain seq x y z
N MET A 1 -3.90 24.17 17.01
CA MET A 1 -3.93 23.13 15.96
C MET A 1 -5.29 23.19 15.31
N ASN A 2 -5.38 23.42 14.01
CA ASN A 2 -6.68 23.55 13.33
C ASN A 2 -7.00 22.23 12.62
N TYR A 3 -8.14 21.62 12.95
CA TYR A 3 -8.66 20.47 12.25
C TYR A 3 -10.11 20.73 11.85
N THR A 4 -10.55 20.10 10.78
CA THR A 4 -11.92 20.21 10.27
C THR A 4 -12.41 18.82 9.93
N ILE A 5 -13.65 18.50 10.27
CA ILE A 5 -14.27 17.24 9.88
C ILE A 5 -15.18 17.52 8.70
N THR A 6 -15.02 16.78 7.62
CA THR A 6 -15.86 16.89 6.42
C THR A 6 -16.66 15.62 6.24
N THR A 7 -17.92 15.75 5.88
CA THR A 7 -18.80 14.62 5.58
C THR A 7 -18.96 14.45 4.07
N ARG A 8 -19.02 13.20 3.62
CA ARG A 8 -19.38 12.87 2.23
C ARG A 8 -20.31 11.66 2.19
N GLN A 9 -21.28 11.71 1.28
CA GLN A 9 -22.18 10.59 1.02
C GLN A 9 -21.47 9.53 0.17
N THR A 10 -21.57 8.27 0.56
CA THR A 10 -20.97 7.12 -0.15
C THR A 10 -22.01 6.00 -0.28
N LYS A 11 -21.74 5.00 -1.13
CA LYS A 11 -22.62 3.83 -1.30
C LYS A 11 -22.84 3.04 0.00
N THR A 12 -21.92 3.16 0.96
CA THR A 12 -21.95 2.48 2.26
C THR A 12 -22.47 3.36 3.41
N GLY A 13 -22.81 4.63 3.16
CA GLY A 13 -23.32 5.58 4.15
C GLY A 13 -22.60 6.93 4.17
N THR A 14 -22.82 7.71 5.23
CA THR A 14 -22.15 9.00 5.43
C THR A 14 -20.75 8.77 6.00
N ALA A 15 -19.72 9.07 5.20
CA ALA A 15 -18.33 8.98 5.61
C ALA A 15 -17.88 10.28 6.30
N PHE A 16 -17.12 10.15 7.39
CA PHE A 16 -16.53 11.26 8.13
C PHE A 16 -15.03 11.29 7.91
N ASP A 17 -14.54 12.31 7.20
CA ASP A 17 -13.11 12.48 6.92
C ASP A 17 -12.53 13.59 7.81
N LEU A 18 -11.39 13.34 8.44
CA LEU A 18 -10.66 14.33 9.24
C LEU A 18 -9.66 15.08 8.38
N TYR A 19 -9.71 16.41 8.35
CA TYR A 19 -8.70 17.26 7.75
C TYR A 19 -7.80 17.87 8.83
N VAL A 20 -6.52 17.50 8.84
CA VAL A 20 -5.57 18.05 9.80
C VAL A 20 -4.22 18.34 9.15
N ARG A 21 -3.58 19.43 9.58
CA ARG A 21 -2.22 19.80 9.16
C ARG A 21 -1.28 19.65 10.34
N TRP A 22 -0.23 18.86 10.17
CA TRP A 22 0.75 18.59 11.22
C TRP A 22 2.15 18.48 10.62
N LYS A 23 3.13 19.18 11.21
CA LYS A 23 4.54 19.23 10.76
C LYS A 23 4.69 19.44 9.24
N GLY A 24 3.93 20.39 8.68
CA GLY A 24 3.95 20.71 7.23
C GLY A 24 3.24 19.70 6.32
N LYS A 25 2.83 18.54 6.82
CA LYS A 25 2.08 17.51 6.07
C LYS A 25 0.57 17.66 6.25
N ARG A 26 -0.18 17.34 5.20
CA ARG A 26 -1.65 17.30 5.21
C ARG A 26 -2.08 15.86 5.42
N TYR A 27 -2.95 15.62 6.40
CA TYR A 27 -3.52 14.31 6.68
C TYR A 27 -5.03 14.37 6.44
N ARG A 28 -5.55 13.33 5.76
CA ARG A 28 -6.98 13.16 5.46
C ARG A 28 -7.48 11.74 5.79
N PRO A 29 -7.37 11.26 7.05
CA PRO A 29 -7.84 9.92 7.38
C PRO A 29 -9.38 9.88 7.45
N LEU A 30 -9.93 8.74 7.06
CA LEU A 30 -11.32 8.38 7.28
C LEU A 30 -11.51 7.99 8.75
N LEU A 31 -12.45 8.61 9.44
CA LEU A 31 -12.80 8.31 10.83
C LEU A 31 -13.77 7.12 10.92
N GLY A 32 -14.70 7.02 9.96
CA GLY A 32 -15.67 5.94 9.88
C GLY A 32 -16.92 6.33 9.09
N TYR A 33 -17.92 5.45 9.12
CA TYR A 33 -19.21 5.62 8.45
C TYR A 33 -20.33 5.69 9.47
N ASN A 34 -21.33 6.54 9.21
CA ASN A 34 -22.58 6.66 10.00
C ASN A 34 -22.35 6.82 11.51
N LEU A 35 -21.30 7.54 11.89
CA LEU A 35 -20.94 7.81 13.29
C LEU A 35 -21.84 8.90 13.88
N THR A 36 -22.10 8.83 15.18
CA THR A 36 -22.68 9.96 15.94
C THR A 36 -21.64 11.04 16.18
N GLN A 37 -22.07 12.27 16.48
CA GLN A 37 -21.13 13.39 16.70
C GLN A 37 -20.08 13.09 17.79
N GLU A 38 -20.50 12.47 18.89
CA GLU A 38 -19.60 12.06 19.98
C GLU A 38 -18.56 11.03 19.52
N GLN A 39 -18.98 10.06 18.70
CA GLN A 39 -18.08 9.04 18.14
C GLN A 39 -17.10 9.65 17.13
N VAL A 40 -17.55 10.62 16.34
CA VAL A 40 -16.69 11.38 15.42
C VAL A 40 -15.62 12.14 16.20
N ASP A 41 -16.00 12.80 17.29
CA ASP A 41 -15.07 13.57 18.11
C ASP A 41 -14.03 12.66 18.80
N GLN A 42 -14.47 11.53 19.37
CA GLN A 42 -13.57 10.52 19.94
C GLN A 42 -12.62 9.94 18.89
N ALA A 43 -13.13 9.59 17.70
CA ALA A 43 -12.32 9.07 16.61
C ALA A 43 -11.33 10.12 16.09
N ALA A 44 -11.73 11.39 16.01
CA ALA A 44 -10.86 12.49 15.61
C ALA A 44 -9.72 12.70 16.60
N ILE A 45 -10.01 12.70 17.91
CA ILE A 45 -9.00 12.82 18.97
C ILE A 45 -8.01 11.66 18.89
N ALA A 46 -8.50 10.42 18.80
CA ALA A 46 -7.66 9.24 18.69
C ALA A 46 -6.76 9.28 17.43
N MET A 47 -7.31 9.73 16.29
CA MET A 47 -6.56 9.81 15.05
C MET A 47 -5.52 10.94 15.05
N ILE A 48 -5.84 12.08 15.66
CA ILE A 48 -4.90 13.18 15.87
C ILE A 48 -3.74 12.72 16.77
N ALA A 49 -4.02 12.02 17.86
CA ALA A 49 -3.00 11.49 18.76
C ALA A 49 -2.05 10.55 18.00
N LYS A 50 -2.57 9.64 17.17
CA LYS A 50 -1.75 8.78 16.30
C LYS A 50 -0.86 9.56 15.34
N ILE A 51 -1.40 10.59 14.68
CA ILE A 51 -0.63 11.47 13.77
C ILE A 51 0.49 12.21 14.51
N GLN A 52 0.25 12.63 15.76
CA GLN A 52 1.23 13.34 16.57
C GLN A 52 2.33 12.43 17.11
N GLN A 53 1.96 11.23 17.59
CA GLN A 53 2.88 10.23 18.13
C GLN A 53 3.81 9.63 17.06
N GLY A 54 3.54 9.90 15.78
CA GLY A 54 4.43 9.50 14.69
C GLY A 54 4.32 8.01 14.36
N GLU A 55 3.28 7.32 14.84
CA GLU A 55 2.90 6.08 14.17
C GLU A 55 2.69 6.43 12.71
N PRO A 56 3.35 5.71 11.79
CA PRO A 56 3.09 5.92 10.39
C PRO A 56 1.57 5.76 10.25
N SER A 57 0.92 6.79 9.70
CA SER A 57 -0.36 6.58 9.06
C SER A 57 -0.31 5.24 8.35
N ALA A 58 -1.43 4.55 8.23
CA ALA A 58 -1.59 3.65 7.10
C ALA A 58 -1.44 4.48 5.80
N VAL A 59 -0.22 4.92 5.49
CA VAL A 59 0.32 4.89 4.16
C VAL A 59 0.06 3.44 3.83
N SER A 60 -0.99 3.19 3.06
CA SER A 60 -1.09 1.97 2.26
C SER A 60 0.36 1.65 1.89
N PRO A 61 0.93 0.53 2.38
CA PRO A 61 2.36 0.29 2.26
C PRO A 61 2.64 0.60 0.81
N ARG A 62 3.42 1.66 0.57
CA ARG A 62 3.74 2.09 -0.78
C ARG A 62 4.37 0.85 -1.34
N SER A 63 3.59 0.07 -2.10
CA SER A 63 3.83 -1.35 -2.33
C SER A 63 5.30 -1.41 -2.63
N THR A 64 6.10 -1.98 -1.72
CA THR A 64 7.54 -2.04 -1.95
C THR A 64 7.61 -3.02 -3.09
N SER A 65 7.57 -2.49 -4.31
CA SER A 65 7.42 -3.29 -5.50
C SER A 65 8.62 -4.21 -5.48
N PRO A 66 8.38 -5.53 -5.48
CA PRO A 66 9.47 -6.49 -5.36
C PRO A 66 10.46 -6.25 -6.51
N ILE A 67 11.72 -6.56 -6.25
CA ILE A 67 12.72 -6.58 -7.32
C ILE A 67 12.51 -7.84 -8.17
N PHE A 68 12.99 -7.84 -9.41
CA PHE A 68 12.80 -8.95 -10.33
C PHE A 68 13.20 -10.31 -9.74
N THR A 69 14.29 -10.37 -8.96
CA THR A 69 14.74 -11.61 -8.31
C THR A 69 13.75 -12.16 -7.29
N ASP A 70 13.03 -11.29 -6.58
CA ASP A 70 12.04 -11.71 -5.57
C ASP A 70 10.84 -12.44 -6.22
N PHE A 71 10.63 -12.24 -7.53
CA PHE A 71 9.57 -12.88 -8.30
C PHE A 71 9.94 -14.27 -8.82
N LEU A 72 11.24 -14.59 -8.96
CA LEU A 72 11.69 -15.85 -9.56
C LEU A 72 11.15 -17.11 -8.86
N PRO A 73 11.08 -17.19 -7.52
CA PRO A 73 10.51 -18.37 -6.85
C PRO A 73 9.05 -18.64 -7.25
N LEU A 74 8.25 -17.58 -7.35
CA LEU A 74 6.84 -17.69 -7.78
C LEU A 74 6.76 -18.15 -9.24
N TYR A 75 7.58 -17.58 -10.12
CA TYR A 75 7.65 -17.98 -11.52
C TYR A 75 7.94 -19.48 -11.66
N TRP A 76 8.95 -20.00 -10.94
CA TRP A 76 9.28 -21.43 -10.98
C TRP A 76 8.16 -22.31 -10.43
N GLN A 77 7.52 -21.90 -9.34
CA GLN A 77 6.35 -22.59 -8.80
C GLN A 77 5.23 -22.69 -9.85
N THR A 78 4.98 -21.65 -10.64
CA THR A 78 3.97 -21.71 -11.69
C THR A 78 4.34 -22.67 -12.83
N MET A 79 5.63 -22.80 -13.17
CA MET A 79 6.10 -23.74 -14.18
C MET A 79 5.89 -25.19 -13.73
N HIS A 80 6.16 -25.48 -12.46
CA HIS A 80 5.87 -26.78 -11.86
C HIS A 80 4.37 -27.11 -11.85
N VAL A 81 3.52 -26.16 -11.44
CA VAL A 81 2.05 -26.33 -11.46
C VAL A 81 1.54 -26.58 -12.88
N LYS A 82 2.10 -25.88 -13.87
CA LYS A 82 1.78 -26.06 -15.29
C LYS A 82 2.40 -27.31 -15.93
N LYS A 83 3.09 -28.15 -15.14
CA LYS A 83 3.77 -29.37 -15.59
C LYS A 83 4.71 -29.13 -16.79
N ARG A 84 5.44 -28.00 -16.76
CA ARG A 84 6.51 -27.76 -17.73
C ARG A 84 7.73 -28.55 -17.29
N PHE A 85 8.11 -29.54 -18.09
CA PHE A 85 9.20 -30.47 -17.75
C PHE A 85 10.58 -29.97 -18.18
N ASP A 86 10.64 -29.14 -19.24
CA ASP A 86 11.88 -28.51 -19.67
C ASP A 86 12.01 -27.12 -19.04
N LEU A 87 12.79 -27.05 -17.96
CA LEU A 87 13.15 -25.81 -17.27
C LEU A 87 14.51 -25.26 -17.69
N ALA A 88 15.33 -26.06 -18.40
CA ALA A 88 16.71 -25.69 -18.73
C ALA A 88 16.77 -24.45 -19.64
N ARG A 89 15.85 -24.37 -20.61
CA ARG A 89 15.75 -23.19 -21.49
C ARG A 89 15.29 -21.94 -20.74
N PRO A 90 14.18 -21.94 -19.98
CA PRO A 90 13.82 -20.81 -19.12
C PRO A 90 14.93 -20.37 -18.16
N GLU A 91 15.64 -21.31 -17.54
CA GLU A 91 16.69 -21.04 -16.55
C GLU A 91 17.87 -20.32 -17.22
N SER A 92 18.33 -20.84 -18.35
CA SER A 92 19.38 -20.19 -19.15
C SER A 92 19.00 -18.76 -19.57
N ILE A 93 17.76 -18.52 -20.00
CA ILE A 93 17.30 -17.17 -20.38
C ILE A 93 17.31 -16.22 -19.19
N ILE A 94 16.83 -16.69 -18.03
CA ILE A 94 16.77 -15.88 -16.81
C ILE A 94 18.18 -15.52 -16.37
N ASP A 95 19.08 -16.49 -16.22
CA ASP A 95 20.43 -16.26 -15.70
C ASP A 95 21.32 -15.48 -16.67
N THR A 96 21.23 -15.75 -17.98
CA THR A 96 22.12 -15.14 -18.97
C THR A 96 21.66 -13.75 -19.39
N HIS A 97 20.35 -13.50 -19.43
CA HIS A 97 19.81 -12.29 -20.07
C HIS A 97 19.01 -11.39 -19.14
N LEU A 98 18.23 -11.96 -18.22
CA LEU A 98 17.29 -11.19 -17.42
C LEU A 98 17.90 -10.75 -16.08
N THR A 99 18.51 -11.66 -15.34
CA THR A 99 19.13 -11.37 -14.03
C THR A 99 20.20 -10.27 -14.13
N PRO A 100 21.13 -10.28 -15.11
CA PRO A 100 22.17 -9.24 -15.20
C PRO A 100 21.65 -7.83 -15.49
N ARG A 101 20.46 -7.71 -16.12
CA ARG A 101 19.90 -6.43 -16.55
C ARG A 101 18.77 -5.92 -15.65
N PHE A 102 18.06 -6.84 -15.00
CA PHE A 102 16.81 -6.54 -14.29
C PHE A 102 16.81 -7.02 -12.84
N GLY A 103 17.81 -7.79 -12.38
CA GLY A 103 17.78 -8.45 -11.08
C GLY A 103 17.41 -7.54 -9.90
N GLU A 104 18.08 -6.40 -9.76
CA GLU A 104 17.82 -5.41 -8.71
C GLU A 104 16.77 -4.35 -9.10
N ARG A 105 16.22 -4.42 -10.32
CA ARG A 105 15.21 -3.47 -10.77
C ARG A 105 13.87 -3.84 -10.17
N ARG A 106 13.17 -2.83 -9.66
CA ARG A 106 11.81 -2.99 -9.18
C ARG A 106 10.85 -3.24 -10.33
N LEU A 107 9.89 -4.15 -10.15
CA LEU A 107 8.96 -4.53 -11.21
C LEU A 107 8.05 -3.37 -11.67
N ASP A 108 7.78 -2.40 -10.80
CA ASP A 108 6.99 -1.20 -11.12
C ASP A 108 7.77 -0.19 -11.99
N SER A 109 9.08 -0.37 -12.14
CA SER A 109 9.92 0.44 -13.02
C SER A 109 10.02 -0.10 -14.45
N LEU A 110 9.37 -1.24 -14.73
CA LEU A 110 9.42 -1.93 -16.04
C LEU A 110 8.16 -1.71 -16.89
N THR A 111 7.13 -1.05 -16.34
CA THR A 111 5.90 -0.63 -17.03
C THR A 111 6.03 0.77 -17.59
#